data_AF-A0A7S0VVA0-F1
#
_entry.id   AF-A0A7S0VVA0-F1
#
_cell.length_a   1.000
_cell.length_b   1.000
_cell.length_c   1.000
_cell.angle_alpha   90.00
_cell.angle_beta   90.00
_cell.angle_gamma   90.00
#
_symmetry.space_group_name_H-M   'P 1'
#
loop_
_entity.id
_entity.type
_entity.pdbx_description
1 polymer ?
#
loop_
_entity_poly.entity_id
_entity_poly.type
_entity_poly.pdbx_seq_one_letter_code
_entity_poly.pdbx_strand_id
1 'polypeptide(L)'
;NIKAGRGGIKSYLMFAHAETLVPLLTLLGLYVDGFKLTADTPLSVREKRAFRSSQITPMASNLLLVVYKCRTGRKGATYRVRALHNERTVALPVCQGSLDCPLETLLSEYASPSASCGFEAHCECRGPE
;
A
#
# COMPACT_ATOMS: atom_id res chain seq x y z
N ASN A 1 -7.88 3.97 27.61
CA ASN A 1 -9.05 4.88 27.48
C ASN A 1 -8.97 5.70 26.21
N ILE A 2 -9.32 5.09 25.08
CA ILE A 2 -9.46 5.79 23.79
C ILE A 2 -10.79 6.53 23.85
N LYS A 3 -10.76 7.83 24.20
CA LYS A 3 -11.95 8.67 24.14
C LYS A 3 -12.36 8.82 22.68
N ALA A 4 -13.47 8.20 22.31
CA ALA A 4 -14.10 8.33 21.00
C ALA A 4 -14.48 9.81 20.78
N GLY A 5 -13.65 10.51 20.01
CA GLY A 5 -13.95 11.86 19.54
C GLY A 5 -15.04 11.81 18.48
N ARG A 6 -16.22 12.36 18.83
CA ARG A 6 -17.32 12.89 17.99
C ARG A 6 -17.33 12.44 16.51
N GLY A 7 -18.28 11.55 16.19
CA GLY A 7 -19.10 11.56 14.97
C GLY A 7 -18.41 11.50 13.60
N GLY A 8 -17.54 10.52 13.35
CA GLY A 8 -17.01 10.25 12.00
C GLY A 8 -16.44 8.84 11.89
N ILE A 9 -16.43 8.28 10.67
CA ILE A 9 -15.88 6.95 10.38
C ILE A 9 -14.43 6.90 10.85
N LYS A 10 -14.10 5.92 11.70
CA LYS A 10 -12.76 5.74 12.29
C LYS A 10 -11.92 4.68 11.58
N SER A 11 -12.56 3.83 10.79
CA SER A 11 -11.95 2.70 10.11
C SER A 11 -12.75 2.32 8.88
N TYR A 12 -12.05 1.98 7.80
CA TYR A 12 -12.60 1.32 6.62
C TYR A 12 -12.00 -0.08 6.55
N LEU A 13 -12.85 -1.10 6.54
CA LEU A 13 -12.45 -2.50 6.46
C LEU A 13 -12.93 -3.05 5.12
N MET A 14 -12.00 -3.55 4.31
CA MET A 14 -12.28 -4.11 3.00
C MET A 14 -11.75 -5.54 2.96
N PHE A 15 -12.53 -6.44 2.36
CA PHE A 15 -12.18 -7.84 2.18
C PHE A 15 -12.16 -8.13 0.69
N ALA A 16 -11.10 -8.79 0.24
CA ALA A 16 -10.89 -9.10 -1.16
C ALA A 16 -10.06 -10.38 -1.30
N HIS A 17 -9.76 -10.75 -2.53
CA HIS A 17 -8.94 -11.91 -2.85
C HIS A 17 -7.44 -11.54 -2.92
N ALA A 18 -6.58 -12.56 -2.94
CA ALA A 18 -5.14 -12.37 -3.13
C ALA A 18 -4.86 -11.63 -4.44
N GLU A 19 -5.66 -11.90 -5.47
CA GLU A 19 -5.63 -11.31 -6.80
C GLU A 19 -5.97 -9.81 -6.79
N THR A 20 -6.59 -9.28 -5.72
CA THR A 20 -6.78 -7.84 -5.51
C THR A 20 -5.64 -7.24 -4.71
N LEU A 21 -5.14 -7.97 -3.72
CA LEU A 21 -4.06 -7.50 -2.86
C LEU A 21 -2.72 -7.40 -3.60
N VAL A 22 -2.40 -8.36 -4.47
CA VAL A 22 -1.19 -8.35 -5.30
C VAL A 22 -1.06 -7.05 -6.13
N PRO A 23 -2.01 -6.69 -7.01
CA PRO A 23 -1.90 -5.47 -7.80
C PRO A 23 -1.90 -4.20 -6.94
N LEU A 24 -2.62 -4.18 -5.80
CA LEU A 24 -2.56 -3.06 -4.87
C LEU A 24 -1.15 -2.88 -4.26
N LEU A 25 -0.51 -3.96 -3.82
CA LEU A 25 0.85 -3.92 -3.29
C LEU A 25 1.86 -3.52 -4.38
N THR A 26 1.65 -3.96 -5.62
CA THR A 26 2.44 -3.53 -6.78
C THR A 26 2.27 -2.04 -7.07
N LEU A 27 1.04 -1.51 -7.02
CA LEU A 27 0.77 -0.07 -7.16
C LEU A 27 1.47 0.74 -6.08
N LEU A 28 1.52 0.22 -4.85
CA LEU A 28 2.26 0.82 -3.74
C LEU A 28 3.80 0.68 -3.88
N GLY A 29 4.29 0.05 -4.95
CA GLY A 29 5.71 -0.16 -5.21
C GLY A 29 6.38 -1.17 -4.28
N LEU A 30 5.61 -2.01 -3.59
CA LEU A 30 6.13 -3.02 -2.66
C LEU A 30 6.51 -4.30 -3.40
N TYR A 31 7.55 -4.97 -2.90
CA TYR A 31 8.03 -6.28 -3.38
C TYR A 31 8.40 -6.33 -4.88
N VAL A 32 8.82 -5.20 -5.43
CA VAL A 32 9.28 -5.09 -6.82
C VAL A 32 10.71 -5.60 -6.94
N ASP A 33 10.93 -6.55 -7.84
CA ASP A 33 12.24 -7.08 -8.17
C ASP A 33 13.03 -6.12 -9.07
N GLY A 34 14.35 -6.07 -8.89
CA GLY A 34 15.25 -5.32 -9.78
C GLY A 34 15.47 -5.99 -11.14
N PHE A 35 14.80 -7.11 -11.41
CA PHE A 35 14.87 -7.88 -12.64
C PHE A 35 13.48 -8.44 -12.98
N LYS A 36 13.25 -8.76 -14.25
CA LYS A 36 12.01 -9.40 -14.67
C LYS A 36 12.07 -10.88 -14.31
N LEU A 37 11.12 -11.35 -13.49
CA LEU A 37 10.94 -12.78 -13.28
C LEU A 37 10.39 -13.43 -14.56
N THR A 38 11.12 -14.41 -15.07
CA THR A 38 10.79 -15.19 -16.26
C THR A 38 10.93 -16.69 -15.97
N ALA A 39 10.41 -17.54 -16.85
CA ALA A 39 10.50 -18.99 -16.68
C ALA A 39 11.96 -19.51 -16.67
N ASP A 40 12.86 -18.81 -17.35
CA ASP A 40 14.29 -19.10 -17.48
C ASP A 40 15.17 -18.42 -16.41
N THR A 41 14.58 -17.68 -15.47
CA THR A 41 15.34 -17.01 -14.40
C THR A 41 16.14 -18.06 -13.59
N PRO A 42 17.49 -17.93 -13.51
CA PRO A 42 18.32 -18.89 -12.79
C PRO A 42 17.92 -19.05 -11.33
N LEU A 43 18.07 -20.26 -10.79
CA LEU A 43 17.67 -20.57 -9.42
C LEU A 43 18.32 -19.63 -8.39
N SER A 44 19.61 -19.33 -8.55
CA SER A 44 20.38 -18.44 -7.68
C SER A 44 19.84 -16.99 -7.64
N VAL A 45 19.20 -16.54 -8.73
CA VAL A 45 18.55 -15.23 -8.82
C VAL A 45 17.13 -15.32 -8.26
N ARG A 46 16.39 -16.37 -8.64
CA ARG A 46 15.03 -16.64 -8.17
C ARG A 46 14.95 -16.77 -6.65
N GLU A 47 15.98 -17.30 -6.01
CA GLU A 47 16.10 -17.41 -4.55
C GLU A 47 16.37 -16.09 -3.83
N LYS A 48 16.64 -15.01 -4.56
CA LYS A 48 16.83 -13.65 -4.01
C LYS A 48 15.69 -12.71 -4.34
N ARG A 49 14.66 -13.19 -5.04
CA ARG A 49 13.51 -12.39 -5.43
C ARG A 49 12.76 -11.82 -4.23
N ALA A 50 12.29 -10.59 -4.38
CA ALA A 50 11.36 -9.91 -3.50
C ALA A 50 9.93 -10.44 -3.70
N PHE A 51 9.52 -10.70 -4.95
CA PHE A 51 8.17 -11.19 -5.23
C PHE A 51 8.00 -12.67 -4.84
N ARG A 52 7.39 -12.92 -3.67
CA ARG A 52 7.10 -14.26 -3.14
C ARG A 52 5.66 -14.36 -2.67
N SER A 53 4.79 -14.93 -3.50
CA SER A 53 3.36 -15.09 -3.17
C SER A 53 3.12 -15.76 -1.82
N SER A 54 3.93 -16.76 -1.43
CA SER A 54 3.82 -17.43 -0.12
C SER A 54 4.08 -16.52 1.09
N GLN A 55 4.77 -15.40 0.90
CA GLN A 55 5.03 -14.40 1.95
C GLN A 55 4.18 -13.14 1.78
N ILE A 56 3.80 -12.83 0.54
CA ILE A 56 3.05 -11.62 0.20
C ILE A 56 1.55 -11.86 0.44
N THR A 57 1.01 -12.95 -0.09
CA THR A 57 -0.42 -13.28 0.00
C THR A 57 -0.65 -14.67 0.60
N PRO A 58 -0.18 -14.96 1.82
CA PRO A 58 -0.66 -16.14 2.54
C PRO A 58 -2.17 -16.05 2.81
N MET A 59 -2.76 -17.15 3.28
CA MET A 59 -4.14 -17.13 3.79
C MET A 59 -4.30 -16.06 4.87
N ALA A 60 -5.38 -15.29 4.79
CA ALA A 60 -5.65 -14.14 5.66
C ALA A 60 -4.60 -13.01 5.59
N SER A 61 -3.87 -12.90 4.48
CA SER A 61 -3.00 -11.74 4.22
C SER A 61 -3.77 -10.43 4.29
N ASN A 62 -3.15 -9.40 4.84
CA ASN A 62 -3.79 -8.10 5.03
C ASN A 62 -2.81 -6.94 4.88
N LEU A 63 -3.34 -5.80 4.45
CA LEU A 63 -2.66 -4.51 4.41
C LEU A 63 -3.46 -3.52 5.26
N LEU A 64 -2.78 -2.92 6.23
CA LEU A 64 -3.34 -1.91 7.12
C LEU A 64 -2.60 -0.59 6.95
N LEU A 65 -3.36 0.48 6.68
CA LEU A 65 -2.86 1.85 6.65
C LEU A 65 -3.38 2.58 7.90
N VAL A 66 -2.49 2.86 8.85
CA VAL A 66 -2.83 3.56 10.09
C VAL A 66 -2.53 5.03 9.94
N VAL A 67 -3.56 5.88 10.00
CA VAL A 67 -3.43 7.33 10.02
C VAL A 67 -3.48 7.83 11.46
N TYR A 68 -2.48 8.61 11.86
CA TYR A 68 -2.44 9.18 13.20
C TYR A 68 -1.92 10.61 13.21
N LYS A 69 -2.32 11.34 14.26
CA LYS A 69 -2.00 12.75 14.45
C LYS A 69 -0.78 12.88 15.36
N CYS A 70 0.32 13.38 14.81
CA CYS A 70 1.52 13.72 15.56
C CYS A 70 1.44 15.13 16.11
N ARG A 71 1.81 15.31 17.39
CA ARG A 71 1.89 16.64 18.01
C ARG A 71 3.32 17.16 17.97
N THR A 72 3.66 17.87 16.89
CA THR A 72 5.00 18.43 16.67
C THR A 72 5.14 19.83 17.29
N GLY A 73 5.32 19.88 18.61
CA GLY A 73 5.69 21.10 19.33
C GLY A 73 4.86 22.34 18.97
N ARG A 74 5.52 23.49 18.77
CA ARG A 74 4.89 24.80 18.45
C ARG A 74 4.34 24.92 17.02
N LYS A 75 4.53 23.93 16.13
CA LYS A 75 4.21 24.02 14.68
C LYS A 75 2.88 23.37 14.28
N GLY A 76 1.94 23.24 15.20
CA GLY A 76 0.66 22.58 14.92
C GLY A 76 0.78 21.06 14.78
N ALA A 77 -0.36 20.41 14.55
CA ALA A 77 -0.42 18.96 14.42
C ALA A 77 -0.21 18.52 12.97
N THR A 78 0.56 17.45 12.78
CA THR A 78 0.82 16.84 11.47
C THR A 78 0.20 15.45 11.41
N TYR A 79 -0.26 15.02 10.23
CA TYR A 79 -0.78 13.67 10.04
C TYR A 79 0.28 12.78 9.42
N ARG A 80 0.38 11.57 9.93
CA ARG A 80 1.29 10.55 9.38
C ARG A 80 0.54 9.26 9.13
N VAL A 81 1.05 8.49 8.18
CA VAL A 81 0.56 7.16 7.80
C VAL A 81 1.66 6.15 8.03
N ARG A 82 1.30 5.04 8.66
CA ARG A 82 2.13 3.84 8.77
C ARG A 82 1.46 2.70 8.05
N ALA A 83 2.18 2.04 7.15
CA ALA A 83 1.72 0.84 6.46
C ALA A 83 2.19 -0.41 7.21
N LEU A 84 1.29 -1.37 7.38
CA LEU A 84 1.59 -2.70 7.87
C LEU A 84 1.06 -3.72 6.86
N HIS A 85 1.91 -4.65 6.46
CA HIS A 85 1.52 -5.77 5.62
C HIS A 85 1.83 -7.07 6.37
N ASN A 86 0.81 -7.90 6.57
CA ASN A 86 0.88 -9.10 7.42
C ASN A 86 1.48 -8.77 8.79
N GLU A 87 0.89 -7.76 9.45
CA GLU A 87 1.26 -7.28 10.80
C GLU A 87 2.67 -6.71 10.92
N ARG A 88 3.44 -6.63 9.82
CA ARG A 88 4.80 -6.09 9.80
C ARG A 88 4.82 -4.71 9.20
N THR A 89 5.50 -3.78 9.85
CA THR A 89 5.70 -2.43 9.31
C THR A 89 6.48 -2.49 8.01
N VAL A 90 5.96 -1.86 6.97
CA VAL A 90 6.61 -1.74 5.66
C VAL A 90 6.84 -0.27 5.32
N ALA A 91 8.02 0.05 4.82
CA ALA A 91 8.32 1.38 4.31
C ALA A 91 7.77 1.48 2.88
N LEU A 92 6.85 2.42 2.65
CA LEU A 92 6.40 2.71 1.29
C LEU A 92 7.52 3.44 0.54
N PRO A 93 7.83 3.08 -0.72
CA PRO A 93 8.88 3.72 -1.51
C PRO A 93 8.73 5.25 -1.62
N VAL A 94 7.49 5.74 -1.75
CA VAL A 94 7.16 7.18 -1.79
C VAL A 94 7.64 7.94 -0.55
N CYS A 95 7.85 7.25 0.56
CA CYS A 95 8.26 7.81 1.84
C CYS A 95 9.78 7.73 2.07
N GLN A 96 10.55 7.35 1.04
CA GLN A 96 12.03 7.35 1.04
C GLN A 96 12.65 6.60 2.24
N GLY A 97 12.07 5.45 2.61
CA GLY A 97 12.54 4.62 3.71
C GLY A 97 12.00 4.99 5.10
N SER A 98 11.25 6.09 5.24
CA SER A 98 10.53 6.39 6.49
C SER A 98 9.36 5.41 6.69
N LEU A 99 9.26 4.83 7.89
CA LEU A 99 8.10 4.02 8.31
C LEU A 99 6.86 4.88 8.59
N ASP A 100 7.07 6.17 8.87
CA ASP A 100 6.04 7.13 9.25
C ASP A 100 5.98 8.23 8.19
N CYS A 101 5.15 8.01 7.20
CA CYS A 101 5.02 8.85 6.02
C CYS A 101 4.14 10.07 6.30
N PRO A 102 4.51 11.29 5.85
CA PRO A 102 3.55 12.40 5.82
C PRO A 102 2.32 12.01 4.99
N LEU A 103 1.12 12.25 5.53
CA LEU A 103 -0.12 11.91 4.83
C LEU A 103 -0.22 12.63 3.48
N GLU A 104 0.24 13.88 3.43
CA GLU A 104 0.19 14.72 2.23
C GLU A 104 1.02 14.13 1.09
N THR A 105 2.21 13.57 1.40
CA THR A 105 3.08 12.91 0.42
C THR A 105 2.42 11.68 -0.20
N LEU A 106 1.73 10.88 0.61
CA LEU A 106 1.04 9.68 0.15
C LEU A 106 -0.15 10.06 -0.76
N LEU A 107 -0.91 11.08 -0.37
CA LEU A 107 -2.05 11.56 -1.16
C LEU A 107 -1.60 12.20 -2.47
N SER A 108 -0.53 13.01 -2.47
CA SER A 108 -0.05 13.63 -3.72
C SER A 108 0.39 12.60 -4.75
N GLU A 109 0.94 11.48 -4.30
CA GLU A 109 1.33 10.37 -5.18
C GLU A 109 0.08 9.64 -5.68
N TYR A 110 -0.67 9.01 -4.78
CA TYR A 110 -1.70 8.02 -5.16
C TYR A 110 -3.11 8.59 -5.41
N ALA A 111 -3.42 9.80 -4.92
CA ALA A 111 -4.72 10.42 -5.15
C ALA A 111 -4.73 11.31 -6.42
N SER A 112 -3.60 11.43 -7.11
CA SER A 112 -3.54 12.18 -8.37
C SER A 112 -4.25 11.43 -9.49
N PRO A 113 -4.98 12.10 -10.40
CA PRO A 113 -5.59 11.47 -11.58
C PRO A 113 -4.56 10.75 -12.47
N SER A 114 -3.28 11.17 -12.41
CA SER A 114 -2.16 10.54 -13.11
C SER A 114 -1.67 9.23 -12.48
N ALA A 115 -1.92 9.00 -11.19
CA ALA A 115 -1.64 7.71 -10.54
C ALA A 115 -2.70 6.65 -10.87
N SER A 116 -3.88 7.08 -11.30
CA SER A 116 -4.77 6.26 -12.10
C SER A 116 -4.13 6.08 -13.49
N CYS A 117 -3.28 5.06 -13.62
CA CYS A 117 -2.97 4.47 -14.93
C CYS A 117 -4.32 4.18 -15.59
N GLY A 118 -4.74 5.01 -16.56
CA GLY A 118 -6.14 5.20 -16.96
C GLY A 118 -6.92 3.89 -17.03
N PHE A 119 -7.52 3.50 -15.91
CA PHE A 119 -7.95 2.12 -15.69
C PHE A 119 -9.07 1.78 -16.67
N GLU A 120 -10.00 2.72 -16.83
CA GLU A 120 -11.10 2.65 -17.78
C GLU A 120 -10.60 2.61 -19.24
N ALA A 121 -9.51 3.31 -19.56
CA ALA A 121 -8.94 3.31 -20.91
C ALA A 121 -8.19 2.01 -21.23
N HIS A 122 -7.54 1.40 -20.23
CA HIS A 122 -6.79 0.16 -20.41
C HIS A 122 -7.64 -1.10 -20.23
N CYS A 123 -8.73 -1.03 -19.46
CA CYS A 123 -9.57 -2.17 -19.12
C CYS A 123 -10.98 -2.09 -19.73
N GLU A 124 -11.31 -1.04 -20.48
CA GLU A 124 -12.59 -0.86 -21.19
C GLU A 124 -13.81 -1.37 -20.38
N CYS A 125 -13.93 -0.98 -19.11
CA CYS A 125 -15.10 -1.35 -18.30
C CYS A 125 -16.31 -0.51 -18.74
N ARG A 126 -16.95 -0.86 -19.85
CA ARG A 126 -18.34 -0.45 -20.12
C ARG A 126 -19.24 -1.14 -19.10
N GLY A 127 -19.80 -0.37 -18.16
CA GLY A 127 -20.93 -0.85 -17.36
C GLY A 127 -22.15 -1.12 -18.24
N PRO A 128 -23.12 -1.95 -17.79
CA PRO A 128 -24.36 -2.11 -18.54
C PRO A 128 -25.11 -0.78 -18.60
N GLU A 129 -25.56 -0.39 -19.80
CA GLU A 129 -26.55 0.67 -20.03
C GLU A 129 -27.92 0.29 -19.44
#